data_AF-A0A1Q9JK67-F1
#
_entry.id   AF-A0A1Q9JK67-F1
#
_cell.length_a   1.000
_cell.length_b   1.000
_cell.length_c   1.000
_cell.angle_alpha   90.00
_cell.angle_beta   90.00
_cell.angle_gamma   90.00
#
_symmetry.space_group_name_H-M   'P 1'
#
loop_
_entity.id
_entity.type
_entity.pdbx_description
1 polymer ?
#
loop_
_entity_poly.entity_id
_entity_poly.type
_entity_poly.pdbx_seq_one_letter_code
_entity_poly.pdbx_strand_id
1 'polypeptide(L)'
;MDGVKEIILQTKNVEYIKRNLGKEQWIQVSGHKDMNGADAGFWCGLVSLNHIDDVYNDVGWDVSANEQGNPGFEGNGYAYEYKANLLKDGFESILYYRDFYGVEKDYIELSQEFILLNNLRYNKISKSYWAMYENGESEEAVKYIDDTTIQIKMKFLRNYSAAKQMAILLFFDIRTKFDGKISDFGIDEFNYEFKDSGLFYGLWGGDMSFPTYVYSVLMGKKILMPAPIEECGYWPYEKEESYEDFIIGVDEFGKEIFNTCNPDKLNNYFGANPDAPMYLTPVFFKRDVLQKYVNKPELYEIRDGYLSCQSLWGIEIDNHHKNCIAVYLGDLGRDLPESERVYWKSYNIVGEEGVSRVSFQRDFCNIFTASNMEDHKFQDLYGSLIKQWNEKYGWDLYLPLSAEDQYNLTQIRIPFGESQPEFDQLVLALVKVLIDSLNEKQLIIHGDAQTDIKGISKLEKWLQSNEAVGYENHIKFLRDLQKLRSTGSGHRKGKEYSKISNAFGLSEKSKIDVFEEVLRKSNDFLKYMKTTFLD
;
A
#
# COMPACT_ATOMS: atom_id res chain seq x y z
N MET A 1 44.51 -24.10 2.23
CA MET A 1 44.32 -25.02 1.09
C MET A 1 42.94 -25.63 1.12
N ASP A 2 42.46 -26.14 2.26
CA ASP A 2 41.13 -26.79 2.38
C ASP A 2 39.96 -25.93 1.91
N GLY A 3 39.96 -24.62 2.19
CA GLY A 3 38.91 -23.72 1.72
C GLY A 3 38.85 -23.53 0.19
N VAL A 4 39.99 -23.55 -0.51
CA VAL A 4 40.02 -23.43 -1.99
C VAL A 4 39.59 -24.74 -2.64
N LYS A 5 39.97 -25.87 -2.04
CA LYS A 5 39.53 -27.20 -2.48
C LYS A 5 38.02 -27.34 -2.45
N GLU A 6 37.37 -26.89 -1.38
CA GLU A 6 35.90 -26.88 -1.29
C GLU A 6 35.22 -26.00 -2.35
N ILE A 7 35.85 -24.87 -2.72
CA ILE A 7 35.32 -23.98 -3.76
C ILE A 7 35.46 -24.62 -5.15
N ILE A 8 36.61 -25.24 -5.47
CA ILE A 8 36.80 -25.98 -6.72
C ILE A 8 35.80 -27.13 -6.84
N LEU A 9 35.57 -27.88 -5.75
CA LEU A 9 34.58 -28.96 -5.71
C LEU A 9 33.13 -28.45 -5.64
N GLN A 10 32.92 -27.14 -5.50
CA GLN A 10 31.62 -26.46 -5.45
C GLN A 10 30.64 -27.02 -4.40
N THR A 11 31.12 -27.62 -3.31
CA THR A 11 30.28 -28.35 -2.35
C THR A 11 29.13 -27.49 -1.81
N LYS A 12 29.42 -26.23 -1.43
CA LYS A 12 28.41 -25.29 -0.91
C LYS A 12 27.41 -24.84 -1.99
N ASN A 13 27.86 -24.69 -3.23
CA ASN A 13 26.97 -24.34 -4.35
C ASN A 13 26.04 -25.51 -4.70
N VAL A 14 26.56 -26.74 -4.70
CA VAL A 14 25.75 -27.96 -4.85
C VAL A 14 24.70 -28.07 -3.74
N GLU A 15 25.06 -27.78 -2.49
CA GLU A 15 24.10 -27.76 -1.39
C GLU A 15 23.03 -26.67 -1.60
N TYR A 16 23.42 -25.48 -2.05
CA TYR A 16 22.48 -24.39 -2.33
C TYR A 16 21.47 -24.77 -3.42
N ILE A 17 21.91 -25.28 -4.58
CA ILE A 17 20.99 -25.65 -5.68
C ILE A 17 20.04 -26.79 -5.29
N LYS A 18 20.47 -27.69 -4.39
CA LYS A 18 19.63 -28.80 -3.91
C LYS A 18 18.61 -28.34 -2.87
N ARG A 19 19.02 -27.46 -1.94
CA ARG A 19 18.21 -27.13 -0.77
C ARG A 19 17.39 -25.85 -0.93
N ASN A 20 17.92 -24.86 -1.63
CA ASN A 20 17.43 -23.47 -1.60
C ASN A 20 16.91 -22.97 -2.94
N LEU A 21 17.60 -23.24 -4.06
CA LEU A 21 17.21 -22.75 -5.38
C LEU A 21 15.77 -23.15 -5.71
N GLY A 22 14.92 -22.16 -6.00
CA GLY A 22 13.50 -22.37 -6.29
C GLY A 22 12.62 -22.61 -5.06
N LYS A 23 13.11 -22.32 -3.84
CA LYS A 23 12.32 -22.28 -2.58
C LYS A 23 12.36 -20.93 -1.86
N GLU A 24 13.16 -20.00 -2.35
CA GLU A 24 13.29 -18.65 -1.81
C GLU A 24 12.05 -17.81 -2.15
N GLN A 25 11.72 -16.84 -1.29
CA GLN A 25 10.63 -15.90 -1.57
C GLN A 25 10.92 -15.05 -2.81
N TRP A 26 12.19 -14.66 -2.99
CA TRP A 26 12.69 -13.93 -4.15
C TRP A 26 13.63 -14.86 -4.92
N ILE A 27 13.28 -15.15 -6.16
CA ILE A 27 14.09 -15.98 -7.05
C ILE A 27 14.87 -15.05 -7.96
N GLN A 28 16.19 -15.18 -8.00
CA GLN A 28 16.98 -14.55 -9.04
C GLN A 28 16.75 -15.30 -10.35
N VAL A 29 16.13 -14.62 -11.30
CA VAL A 29 15.75 -15.18 -12.59
C VAL A 29 16.73 -14.80 -13.70
N SER A 30 17.61 -13.83 -13.46
CA SER A 30 18.62 -13.39 -14.43
C SER A 30 19.88 -12.82 -13.75
N GLY A 31 20.91 -12.60 -14.56
CA GLY A 31 22.11 -11.87 -14.18
C GLY A 31 23.08 -12.70 -13.34
N HIS A 32 24.11 -12.03 -12.84
CA HIS A 32 25.24 -12.66 -12.14
C HIS A 32 25.26 -12.28 -10.66
N LYS A 33 25.83 -13.15 -9.83
CA LYS A 33 26.26 -12.80 -8.47
C LYS A 33 27.41 -13.69 -8.00
N ASP A 34 28.22 -13.15 -7.10
CA ASP A 34 29.20 -13.95 -6.37
C ASP A 34 28.51 -14.91 -5.39
N MET A 35 28.83 -16.20 -5.48
CA MET A 35 28.31 -17.26 -4.62
C MET A 35 29.41 -18.20 -4.15
N ASN A 36 29.68 -18.21 -2.85
CA ASN A 36 30.67 -19.10 -2.23
C ASN A 36 32.05 -19.11 -2.94
N GLY A 37 32.49 -17.96 -3.46
CA GLY A 37 33.76 -17.84 -4.20
C GLY A 37 33.68 -18.20 -5.68
N ALA A 38 32.47 -18.28 -6.25
CA ALA A 38 32.20 -18.54 -7.66
C ALA A 38 31.37 -17.42 -8.28
N ASP A 39 31.55 -17.16 -9.57
CA ASP A 39 30.62 -16.33 -10.36
C ASP A 39 29.43 -17.20 -10.78
N ALA A 40 28.22 -16.81 -10.39
CA ALA A 40 27.00 -17.55 -10.66
C ALA A 40 26.06 -16.75 -11.57
N GLY A 41 25.92 -17.21 -12.81
CA GLY A 41 24.93 -16.71 -13.76
C GLY A 41 23.60 -17.46 -13.65
N PHE A 42 22.50 -16.74 -13.82
CA PHE A 42 21.13 -17.28 -13.77
C PHE A 42 20.34 -16.88 -15.01
N TRP A 43 19.40 -17.76 -15.40
CA TRP A 43 18.38 -17.44 -16.39
C TRP A 43 17.08 -18.18 -16.07
N CYS A 44 15.96 -17.71 -16.63
CA CYS A 44 14.65 -18.31 -16.43
C CYS A 44 13.89 -18.43 -17.74
N GLY A 45 13.25 -19.57 -17.94
CA GLY A 45 12.34 -19.84 -19.05
C GLY A 45 11.17 -20.72 -18.63
N LEU A 46 10.30 -21.03 -19.58
CA LEU A 46 9.19 -21.96 -19.40
C LEU A 46 9.26 -23.09 -20.43
N VAL A 47 8.71 -24.24 -20.06
CA VAL A 47 8.53 -25.38 -20.95
C VAL A 47 7.14 -26.00 -20.79
N SER A 48 6.52 -26.37 -21.90
CA SER A 48 5.27 -27.11 -21.94
C SER A 48 5.45 -28.48 -21.32
N LEU A 49 4.43 -28.96 -20.62
CA LEU A 49 4.45 -30.30 -20.00
C LEU A 49 4.66 -31.42 -21.03
N ASN A 50 4.28 -31.21 -22.29
CA ASN A 50 4.50 -32.17 -23.38
C ASN A 50 5.98 -32.28 -23.80
N HIS A 51 6.80 -31.29 -23.45
CA HIS A 51 8.23 -31.20 -23.79
C HIS A 51 9.13 -31.33 -22.55
N ILE A 52 8.59 -31.80 -21.42
CA ILE A 52 9.36 -31.90 -20.18
C ILE A 52 10.52 -32.89 -20.28
N ASP A 53 10.34 -33.96 -21.06
CA ASP A 53 11.37 -34.96 -21.28
C ASP A 53 12.54 -34.39 -22.10
N ASP A 54 12.28 -33.41 -22.97
CA ASP A 54 13.31 -32.76 -23.79
C ASP A 54 14.34 -32.01 -22.92
N VAL A 55 13.87 -31.40 -21.83
CA VAL A 55 14.71 -30.69 -20.84
C VAL A 55 15.74 -31.62 -20.22
N TYR A 56 15.44 -32.91 -20.14
CA TYR A 56 16.25 -33.91 -19.46
C TYR A 56 17.28 -34.60 -20.37
N ASN A 57 17.43 -34.14 -21.61
CA ASN A 57 18.40 -34.64 -22.59
C ASN A 57 19.83 -34.19 -22.30
N ASP A 58 20.03 -32.93 -21.93
CA ASP A 58 21.33 -32.37 -21.56
C ASP A 58 21.22 -31.24 -20.51
N VAL A 59 22.35 -30.91 -19.87
CA VAL A 59 22.43 -29.92 -18.78
C VAL A 59 22.43 -28.46 -19.28
N GLY A 60 22.47 -28.26 -20.60
CA GLY A 60 22.47 -26.96 -21.26
C GLY A 60 21.20 -26.16 -21.01
N TRP A 61 21.29 -24.87 -21.31
CA TRP A 61 20.20 -23.94 -21.14
C TRP A 61 19.31 -23.96 -22.39
N ASP A 62 18.08 -24.44 -22.25
CA ASP A 62 17.11 -24.49 -23.35
C ASP A 62 16.58 -23.10 -23.73
N VAL A 63 16.72 -22.15 -22.80
CA VAL A 63 16.42 -20.73 -22.97
C VAL A 63 17.55 -19.93 -22.32
N SER A 64 18.09 -18.93 -23.01
CA SER A 64 19.19 -18.08 -22.54
C SER A 64 19.11 -16.67 -23.13
N ALA A 65 20.00 -15.77 -22.73
CA ALA A 65 20.12 -14.44 -23.35
C ALA A 65 20.36 -14.50 -24.88
N ASN A 66 21.01 -15.57 -25.37
CA ASN A 66 21.31 -15.77 -26.79
C ASN A 66 20.27 -16.63 -27.52
N GLU A 67 19.54 -17.46 -26.79
CA GLU A 67 18.50 -18.35 -27.30
C GLU A 67 17.21 -18.05 -26.54
N GLN A 68 16.52 -16.99 -26.95
CA GLN A 68 15.32 -16.43 -26.32
C GLN A 68 14.21 -16.30 -27.37
N GLY A 69 12.96 -16.16 -26.90
CA GLY A 69 11.76 -16.12 -27.74
C GLY A 69 11.55 -14.83 -28.51
N ASN A 70 12.61 -14.29 -29.11
CA ASN A 70 12.53 -13.14 -30.00
C ASN A 70 11.78 -13.51 -31.28
N PRO A 71 10.96 -12.59 -31.82
CA PRO A 71 10.41 -12.77 -33.16
C PRO A 71 11.51 -12.63 -34.22
N GLY A 72 11.36 -13.35 -35.32
CA GLY A 72 12.30 -13.24 -36.44
C GLY A 72 12.02 -14.27 -37.53
N PHE A 73 13.02 -14.52 -38.36
CA PHE A 73 12.90 -15.47 -39.48
C PHE A 73 13.75 -16.70 -39.21
N GLU A 74 13.15 -17.89 -39.34
CA GLU A 74 13.85 -19.17 -39.36
C GLU A 74 13.88 -19.69 -40.80
N GLY A 75 14.98 -20.33 -41.22
CA GLY A 75 15.08 -20.85 -42.57
C GLY A 75 16.26 -21.77 -42.81
N ASN A 76 16.23 -22.48 -43.94
CA ASN A 76 17.26 -23.43 -44.35
C ASN A 76 18.14 -22.90 -45.50
N GLY A 77 18.18 -21.58 -45.68
CA GLY A 77 18.93 -20.90 -46.75
C GLY A 77 18.19 -20.78 -48.09
N TYR A 78 17.10 -21.50 -48.30
CA TYR A 78 16.28 -21.43 -49.52
C TYR A 78 14.88 -20.85 -49.28
N ALA A 79 14.33 -21.08 -48.09
CA ALA A 79 13.05 -20.52 -47.65
C ALA A 79 13.20 -20.02 -46.21
N TYR A 80 12.48 -18.92 -45.92
CA TYR A 80 12.44 -18.29 -44.61
C TYR A 80 10.99 -18.11 -44.19
N GLU A 81 10.68 -18.44 -42.95
CA GLU A 81 9.37 -18.26 -42.33
C GLU A 81 9.51 -17.30 -41.15
N TYR A 82 8.62 -16.33 -41.08
CA TYR A 82 8.52 -15.45 -39.92
C TYR A 82 7.85 -16.19 -38.77
N LYS A 83 8.47 -16.17 -37.59
CA LYS A 83 7.94 -16.71 -36.35
C LYS A 83 7.89 -15.62 -35.29
N ALA A 84 6.81 -15.62 -34.52
CA ALA A 84 6.68 -14.73 -33.35
C ALA A 84 7.59 -15.18 -32.19
N ASN A 85 7.98 -16.45 -32.15
CA ASN A 85 8.89 -17.04 -31.18
C ASN A 85 9.86 -17.98 -31.93
N LEU A 86 11.16 -17.70 -31.84
CA LEU A 86 12.22 -18.52 -32.47
C LEU A 86 12.74 -19.65 -31.57
N LEU A 87 12.22 -19.80 -30.35
CA LEU A 87 12.53 -20.96 -29.51
C LEU A 87 11.98 -22.27 -30.11
N LYS A 88 12.55 -23.38 -29.65
CA LYS A 88 12.02 -24.72 -29.91
C LYS A 88 10.56 -24.80 -29.47
N ASP A 89 9.79 -25.62 -30.17
CA ASP A 89 8.39 -25.85 -29.84
C ASP A 89 8.23 -26.27 -28.37
N GLY A 90 7.21 -25.72 -27.70
CA GLY A 90 6.98 -25.91 -26.28
C GLY A 90 7.81 -25.04 -25.32
N PHE A 91 8.79 -24.25 -25.78
CA PHE A 91 9.60 -23.38 -24.92
C PHE A 91 9.21 -21.90 -25.05
N GLU A 92 9.25 -21.18 -23.92
CA GLU A 92 8.93 -19.76 -23.86
C GLU A 92 9.89 -18.95 -22.99
N SER A 93 10.13 -17.70 -23.39
CA SER A 93 10.87 -16.71 -22.62
C SER A 93 9.95 -15.96 -21.65
N ILE A 94 10.41 -15.80 -20.42
CA ILE A 94 9.88 -14.77 -19.49
C ILE A 94 10.78 -13.52 -19.43
N LEU A 95 12.01 -13.65 -19.92
CA LEU A 95 13.05 -12.62 -19.92
C LEU A 95 13.58 -12.42 -21.34
N TYR A 96 13.92 -11.16 -21.65
CA TYR A 96 14.47 -10.76 -22.94
C TYR A 96 15.71 -9.89 -22.74
N TYR A 97 16.89 -10.41 -23.04
CA TYR A 97 18.12 -9.65 -23.09
C TYR A 97 18.12 -8.74 -24.32
N ARG A 98 18.33 -7.44 -24.09
CA ARG A 98 18.40 -6.41 -25.13
C ARG A 98 19.85 -5.95 -25.26
N ASP A 99 20.50 -6.37 -26.34
CA ASP A 99 21.81 -5.89 -26.77
C ASP A 99 21.65 -4.68 -27.71
N PHE A 100 22.42 -3.62 -27.46
CA PHE A 100 22.48 -2.44 -28.32
C PHE A 100 23.88 -2.19 -28.89
N TYR A 101 24.68 -3.24 -29.06
CA TYR A 101 26.01 -3.20 -29.68
C TYR A 101 26.97 -2.25 -28.95
N GLY A 102 26.74 -2.02 -27.65
CA GLY A 102 27.48 -1.05 -26.83
C GLY A 102 27.20 0.42 -27.14
N VAL A 103 26.24 0.75 -28.00
CA VAL A 103 25.78 2.14 -28.23
C VAL A 103 24.97 2.64 -27.05
N GLU A 104 24.07 1.79 -26.56
CA GLU A 104 23.30 2.00 -25.35
C GLU A 104 23.61 0.88 -24.36
N LYS A 105 23.20 1.07 -23.10
CA LYS A 105 23.33 0.01 -22.10
C LYS A 105 22.39 -1.14 -22.42
N ASP A 106 22.92 -2.34 -22.34
CA ASP A 106 22.12 -3.55 -22.40
C ASP A 106 21.25 -3.67 -21.14
N TYR A 107 20.06 -4.25 -21.30
CA TYR A 107 19.15 -4.49 -20.18
C TYR A 107 18.24 -5.68 -20.45
N ILE A 108 17.52 -6.11 -19.42
CA ILE A 108 16.53 -7.19 -19.53
C ILE A 108 15.11 -6.63 -19.45
N GLU A 109 14.30 -7.01 -20.44
CA GLU A 109 12.85 -6.82 -20.44
C GLU A 109 12.16 -8.08 -19.91
N LEU A 110 11.03 -7.89 -19.22
CA LEU A 110 10.14 -8.98 -18.86
C LEU A 110 9.10 -9.19 -19.96
N SER A 111 8.60 -10.42 -20.09
CA SER A 111 7.46 -10.71 -20.94
C SER A 111 6.28 -9.79 -20.60
N GLN A 112 5.73 -9.14 -21.63
CA GLN A 112 4.53 -8.34 -21.49
C GLN A 112 3.33 -9.17 -21.04
N GLU A 113 3.27 -10.45 -21.43
CA GLU A 113 2.24 -11.38 -20.96
C GLU A 113 2.32 -11.56 -19.44
N PHE A 114 3.53 -11.74 -18.89
CA PHE A 114 3.74 -11.84 -17.45
C PHE A 114 3.32 -10.55 -16.71
N ILE A 115 3.67 -9.38 -17.26
CA ILE A 115 3.31 -8.07 -16.69
C ILE A 115 1.78 -7.89 -16.68
N LEU A 116 1.12 -8.16 -17.81
CA LEU A 116 -0.31 -7.92 -17.97
C LEU A 116 -1.17 -8.90 -17.19
N LEU A 117 -0.83 -10.20 -17.21
CA LEU A 117 -1.58 -11.22 -16.45
C LEU A 117 -1.53 -10.95 -14.94
N ASN A 118 -0.43 -10.39 -14.44
CA ASN A 118 -0.28 -10.01 -13.04
C ASN A 118 -0.70 -8.55 -12.73
N ASN A 119 -1.21 -7.81 -13.72
CA ASN A 119 -1.58 -6.39 -13.62
C ASN A 119 -0.49 -5.52 -12.94
N LEU A 120 0.75 -5.66 -13.39
CA LEU A 120 1.91 -5.02 -12.74
C LEU A 120 2.16 -3.61 -13.25
N ARG A 121 2.33 -2.66 -12.32
CA ARG A 121 2.74 -1.28 -12.61
C ARG A 121 4.24 -1.10 -12.40
N TYR A 122 4.92 -0.51 -13.38
CA TYR A 122 6.32 -0.11 -13.24
C TYR A 122 6.48 1.15 -12.37
N ASN A 123 7.33 1.07 -11.35
CA ASN A 123 7.73 2.21 -10.52
C ASN A 123 9.11 2.71 -10.97
N LYS A 124 9.16 3.94 -11.49
CA LYS A 124 10.39 4.56 -12.02
C LYS A 124 11.44 4.87 -10.96
N ILE A 125 11.04 5.08 -9.70
CA ILE A 125 11.93 5.46 -8.60
C ILE A 125 12.66 4.21 -8.10
N SER A 126 11.91 3.16 -7.77
CA SER A 126 12.48 1.90 -7.29
C SER A 126 13.00 1.00 -8.40
N LYS A 127 12.69 1.31 -9.67
CA LYS A 127 12.94 0.46 -10.84
C LYS A 127 12.41 -0.97 -10.64
N SER A 128 11.16 -1.08 -10.23
CA SER A 128 10.53 -2.37 -9.96
C SER A 128 9.07 -2.40 -10.39
N TYR A 129 8.54 -3.62 -10.57
CA TYR A 129 7.14 -3.84 -10.90
C TYR A 129 6.35 -4.19 -9.64
N TRP A 130 5.18 -3.57 -9.48
CA TRP A 130 4.32 -3.68 -8.31
C TRP A 130 2.92 -4.14 -8.71
N ALA A 131 2.38 -5.11 -7.98
CA ALA A 131 0.97 -5.46 -8.02
C ALA A 131 0.17 -4.52 -7.12
N MET A 132 -1.04 -4.15 -7.54
CA MET A 132 -1.98 -3.35 -6.76
C MET A 132 -3.14 -4.25 -6.30
N TYR A 133 -3.57 -4.07 -5.05
CA TYR A 133 -4.66 -4.83 -4.45
C TYR A 133 -5.90 -3.95 -4.22
N GLU A 134 -7.05 -4.58 -4.09
CA GLU A 134 -8.35 -3.91 -3.90
C GLU A 134 -8.43 -3.10 -2.61
N ASN A 135 -7.63 -3.43 -1.60
CA ASN A 135 -7.53 -2.67 -0.36
C ASN A 135 -6.69 -1.38 -0.48
N GLY A 136 -6.18 -1.08 -1.68
CA GLY A 136 -5.31 0.07 -1.98
C GLY A 136 -3.83 -0.17 -1.69
N GLU A 137 -3.47 -1.31 -1.08
CA GLU A 137 -2.08 -1.67 -0.86
C GLU A 137 -1.42 -2.20 -2.13
N SER A 138 -0.09 -2.22 -2.12
CA SER A 138 0.71 -2.66 -3.25
C SER A 138 1.83 -3.57 -2.80
N GLU A 139 2.17 -4.54 -3.64
CA GLU A 139 3.24 -5.49 -3.38
C GLU A 139 4.26 -5.50 -4.51
N GLU A 140 5.54 -5.35 -4.16
CA GLU A 140 6.64 -5.48 -5.13
C GLU A 140 6.68 -6.92 -5.65
N ALA A 141 6.54 -7.11 -6.96
CA ALA A 141 6.49 -8.40 -7.63
C ALA A 141 7.81 -8.75 -8.32
N VAL A 142 8.44 -7.75 -8.94
CA VAL A 142 9.71 -7.92 -9.66
C VAL A 142 10.66 -6.79 -9.33
N LYS A 143 11.88 -7.13 -8.91
CA LYS A 143 12.92 -6.20 -8.50
C LYS A 143 14.11 -6.26 -9.46
N TYR A 144 14.53 -5.10 -9.96
CA TYR A 144 15.78 -4.95 -10.69
C TYR A 144 16.88 -4.60 -9.67
N ILE A 145 17.86 -5.48 -9.52
CA ILE A 145 19.07 -5.20 -8.74
C ILE A 145 20.00 -4.30 -9.55
N ASP A 146 20.10 -4.56 -10.85
CA ASP A 146 20.72 -3.73 -11.87
C ASP A 146 19.98 -3.94 -13.21
N ASP A 147 20.51 -3.39 -14.31
CA ASP A 147 19.87 -3.43 -15.64
C ASP A 147 19.72 -4.88 -16.19
N THR A 148 20.46 -5.86 -15.66
CA THR A 148 20.52 -7.26 -16.11
C THR A 148 20.23 -8.30 -15.02
N THR A 149 20.23 -7.90 -13.75
CA THR A 149 19.97 -8.80 -12.62
C THR A 149 18.57 -8.56 -12.07
N ILE A 150 17.67 -9.52 -12.30
CA ILE A 150 16.26 -9.44 -11.91
C ILE A 150 15.93 -10.53 -10.88
N GLN A 151 15.14 -10.14 -9.88
CA GLN A 151 14.50 -11.06 -8.95
C GLN A 151 12.98 -10.99 -9.07
N ILE A 152 12.32 -12.14 -9.15
CA ILE A 152 10.85 -12.25 -9.17
C ILE A 152 10.39 -12.92 -7.87
N LYS A 153 9.34 -12.40 -7.24
CA LYS A 153 8.70 -13.08 -6.12
C LYS A 153 8.10 -14.41 -6.55
N MET A 154 8.40 -15.46 -5.80
CA MET A 154 7.98 -16.84 -6.06
C MET A 154 6.48 -16.96 -6.37
N LYS A 155 5.62 -16.26 -5.61
CA LYS A 155 4.16 -16.25 -5.79
C LYS A 155 3.78 -15.92 -7.24
N PHE A 156 4.30 -14.83 -7.80
CA PHE A 156 3.95 -14.39 -9.15
C PHE A 156 4.47 -15.36 -10.22
N LEU A 157 5.66 -15.93 -10.03
CA LEU A 157 6.22 -16.90 -10.97
C LEU A 157 5.43 -18.22 -10.96
N ARG A 158 5.03 -18.70 -9.77
CA ARG A 158 4.23 -19.91 -9.59
C ARG A 158 2.81 -19.77 -10.11
N ASN A 159 2.15 -18.65 -9.84
CA ASN A 159 0.82 -18.36 -10.36
C ASN A 159 0.84 -18.31 -11.90
N TYR A 160 1.84 -17.63 -12.49
CA TYR A 160 2.02 -17.58 -13.94
C TYR A 160 2.22 -18.97 -14.55
N SER A 161 3.10 -19.78 -13.95
CA SER A 161 3.34 -21.17 -14.35
C SER A 161 2.08 -22.05 -14.27
N ALA A 162 1.30 -21.91 -13.19
CA ALA A 162 0.02 -22.60 -13.03
C ALA A 162 -1.00 -22.17 -14.08
N ALA A 163 -1.11 -20.87 -14.38
CA ALA A 163 -2.03 -20.36 -15.40
C ALA A 163 -1.70 -20.89 -16.80
N LYS A 164 -0.41 -20.89 -17.16
CA LYS A 164 0.05 -21.41 -18.46
C LYS A 164 0.10 -22.93 -18.54
N GLN A 165 0.01 -23.63 -17.40
CA GLN A 165 0.30 -25.06 -17.29
C GLN A 165 1.66 -25.40 -17.93
N MET A 166 2.69 -24.61 -17.59
CA MET A 166 4.07 -24.80 -18.05
C MET A 166 5.01 -24.89 -16.85
N ALA A 167 6.03 -25.74 -16.93
CA ALA A 167 7.05 -25.83 -15.90
C ALA A 167 8.05 -24.67 -16.01
N ILE A 168 8.50 -24.16 -14.86
CA ILE A 168 9.54 -23.14 -14.79
C ILE A 168 10.90 -23.83 -14.87
N LEU A 169 11.77 -23.32 -15.75
CA LEU A 169 13.17 -23.70 -15.85
C LEU A 169 14.02 -22.60 -15.22
N LEU A 170 14.62 -22.88 -14.07
CA LEU A 170 15.61 -22.02 -13.42
C LEU A 170 17.01 -22.53 -13.77
N PHE A 171 17.65 -21.85 -14.71
CA PHE A 171 18.99 -22.17 -15.18
C PHE A 171 20.04 -21.54 -14.28
N PHE A 172 21.14 -22.25 -14.09
CA PHE A 172 22.32 -21.76 -13.38
C PHE A 172 23.60 -22.21 -14.08
N ASP A 173 24.62 -21.36 -14.00
CA ASP A 173 25.97 -21.60 -14.49
C ASP A 173 26.94 -20.95 -13.51
N ILE A 174 27.54 -21.78 -12.66
CA ILE A 174 28.38 -21.35 -11.54
C ILE A 174 29.82 -21.77 -11.83
N ARG A 175 30.70 -20.78 -11.97
CA ARG A 175 32.06 -20.98 -12.44
C ARG A 175 33.08 -20.46 -11.45
N THR A 176 34.14 -21.23 -11.26
CA THR A 176 35.31 -20.83 -10.47
C THR A 176 36.57 -20.94 -11.30
N LYS A 177 37.53 -20.06 -11.00
CA LYS A 177 38.84 -20.02 -11.65
C LYS A 177 39.92 -19.75 -10.62
N PHE A 178 40.96 -20.58 -10.61
CA PHE A 178 42.11 -20.45 -9.72
C PHE A 178 43.42 -20.63 -10.47
N ASP A 179 44.42 -19.82 -10.16
CA ASP A 179 45.75 -19.96 -10.76
C ASP A 179 46.43 -21.28 -10.33
N GLY A 180 47.17 -21.89 -11.25
CA GLY A 180 47.88 -23.15 -11.02
C GLY A 180 47.17 -24.36 -11.64
N LYS A 181 47.53 -25.55 -11.18
CA LYS A 181 46.95 -26.83 -11.63
C LYS A 181 46.07 -27.45 -10.57
N ILE A 182 45.10 -28.26 -10.98
CA ILE A 182 44.13 -28.91 -10.10
C ILE A 182 44.83 -29.84 -9.08
N SER A 183 45.94 -30.44 -9.52
CA SER A 183 46.84 -31.24 -8.67
C SER A 183 47.47 -30.44 -7.53
N ASP A 184 47.71 -29.14 -7.72
CA ASP A 184 48.31 -28.27 -6.69
C ASP A 184 47.38 -28.11 -5.47
N PHE A 185 46.08 -28.36 -5.67
CA PHE A 185 45.05 -28.34 -4.63
C PHE A 185 44.71 -29.74 -4.09
N GLY A 186 45.41 -30.78 -4.54
CA GLY A 186 45.16 -32.17 -4.14
C GLY A 186 43.78 -32.67 -4.59
N ILE A 187 43.42 -32.36 -5.83
CA ILE A 187 42.17 -32.73 -6.49
C ILE A 187 42.53 -33.33 -7.86
N ASP A 188 41.86 -34.42 -8.24
CA ASP A 188 41.94 -34.98 -9.59
C ASP A 188 40.86 -34.35 -10.47
N GLU A 189 41.06 -34.35 -11.79
CA GLU A 189 40.01 -33.93 -12.73
C GLU A 189 38.72 -34.71 -12.49
N PHE A 190 37.60 -34.02 -12.61
CA PHE A 190 36.30 -34.61 -12.32
C PHE A 190 35.25 -34.17 -13.34
N ASN A 191 34.28 -35.06 -13.57
CA ASN A 191 33.12 -34.80 -14.37
C ASN A 191 31.97 -35.68 -13.86
N TYR A 192 30.97 -35.04 -13.28
CA TYR A 192 29.81 -35.68 -12.69
C TYR A 192 28.55 -35.11 -13.32
N GLU A 193 27.56 -35.98 -13.47
CA GLU A 193 26.21 -35.60 -13.83
C GLU A 193 25.25 -36.05 -12.73
N PHE A 194 24.28 -35.21 -12.41
CA PHE A 194 23.26 -35.51 -11.41
C PHE A 194 21.88 -35.17 -11.96
N LYS A 195 20.98 -36.15 -11.92
CA LYS A 195 19.60 -36.02 -12.37
C LYS A 195 18.67 -36.66 -11.35
N ASP A 196 17.89 -35.85 -10.66
CA ASP A 196 16.90 -36.30 -9.67
C ASP A 196 15.92 -35.18 -9.32
N SER A 197 14.65 -35.54 -9.06
CA SER A 197 13.68 -34.69 -8.36
C SER A 197 13.58 -33.24 -8.90
N GLY A 198 13.41 -33.10 -10.22
CA GLY A 198 13.30 -31.78 -10.85
C GLY A 198 14.61 -30.98 -10.83
N LEU A 199 15.76 -31.63 -10.71
CA LEU A 199 17.08 -30.99 -10.78
C LEU A 199 17.96 -31.80 -11.72
N PHE A 200 18.61 -31.12 -12.66
CA PHE A 200 19.55 -31.71 -13.58
C PHE A 200 20.78 -30.81 -13.71
N TYR A 201 21.97 -31.32 -13.39
CA TYR A 201 23.21 -30.54 -13.49
C TYR A 201 24.42 -31.40 -13.78
N GLY A 202 25.40 -30.77 -14.42
CA GLY A 202 26.77 -31.25 -14.54
C GLY A 202 27.68 -30.49 -13.59
N LEU A 203 28.67 -31.19 -13.01
CA LEU A 203 29.76 -30.61 -12.24
C LEU A 203 31.06 -31.17 -12.78
N TRP A 204 31.88 -30.33 -13.41
CA TRP A 204 33.15 -30.75 -13.96
C TRP A 204 34.24 -29.71 -13.72
N GLY A 205 35.48 -30.17 -13.66
CA GLY A 205 36.63 -29.30 -13.42
C GLY A 205 37.94 -29.99 -13.76
N GLY A 206 38.92 -29.17 -14.11
CA GLY A 206 40.22 -29.61 -14.55
C GLY A 206 41.14 -28.45 -14.87
N ASP A 207 42.22 -28.74 -15.59
CA ASP A 207 43.19 -27.74 -15.99
C ASP A 207 42.84 -27.13 -17.35
N MET A 208 42.94 -25.81 -17.46
CA MET A 208 43.01 -25.13 -18.75
C MET A 208 44.45 -24.72 -19.03
N SER A 209 44.91 -25.00 -20.26
CA SER A 209 46.23 -24.58 -20.73
C SER A 209 46.15 -23.22 -21.40
N PHE A 210 47.05 -22.30 -21.02
CA PHE A 210 47.25 -20.96 -21.59
C PHE A 210 46.11 -19.92 -21.38
N PRO A 211 46.14 -19.11 -20.29
CA PRO A 211 47.02 -19.24 -19.12
C PRO A 211 46.72 -20.52 -18.34
N THR A 212 47.67 -21.00 -17.53
CA THR A 212 47.46 -22.20 -16.69
C THR A 212 46.59 -21.86 -15.50
N TYR A 213 45.37 -22.39 -15.48
CA TYR A 213 44.46 -22.24 -14.35
C TYR A 213 43.54 -23.45 -14.21
N VAL A 214 43.05 -23.67 -13.00
CA VAL A 214 42.00 -24.62 -12.67
C VAL A 214 40.65 -23.97 -12.95
N TYR A 215 39.80 -24.65 -13.69
CA TYR A 215 38.41 -24.28 -13.84
C TYR A 215 37.52 -25.33 -13.16
N SER A 216 36.39 -24.86 -12.64
CA SER A 216 35.29 -25.73 -12.22
C SER A 216 33.97 -25.08 -12.56
N VAL A 217 33.08 -25.87 -13.14
CA VAL A 217 31.78 -25.44 -13.66
C VAL A 217 30.71 -26.34 -13.06
N LEU A 218 29.70 -25.71 -12.47
CA LEU A 218 28.47 -26.31 -12.01
C LEU A 218 27.35 -25.67 -12.80
N MET A 219 26.83 -26.40 -13.79
CA MET A 219 25.84 -25.87 -14.73
C MET A 219 24.65 -26.81 -14.80
N GLY A 220 23.46 -26.24 -14.86
CA GLY A 220 22.26 -27.03 -14.96
C GLY A 220 20.99 -26.23 -14.82
N LYS A 221 19.93 -26.93 -14.46
CA LYS A 221 18.58 -26.41 -14.36
C LYS A 221 17.79 -27.06 -13.25
N LYS A 222 17.04 -26.22 -12.53
CA LYS A 222 16.00 -26.63 -11.59
C LYS A 222 14.64 -26.46 -12.27
N ILE A 223 13.89 -27.55 -12.32
CA ILE A 223 12.59 -27.66 -12.96
C ILE A 223 11.53 -27.59 -11.88
N LEU A 224 10.63 -26.61 -11.99
CA LEU A 224 9.52 -26.43 -11.06
C LEU A 224 8.21 -26.69 -11.81
N MET A 225 7.57 -27.81 -11.49
CA MET A 225 6.27 -28.16 -12.08
C MET A 225 5.21 -27.12 -11.69
N PRO A 226 4.25 -26.83 -12.59
CA PRO A 226 3.12 -25.96 -12.28
C PRO A 226 2.22 -26.62 -11.23
N ALA A 227 1.54 -25.80 -10.45
CA ALA A 227 0.39 -26.25 -9.66
C ALA A 227 -0.80 -26.53 -10.61
N PRO A 228 -1.87 -27.19 -10.14
CA PRO A 228 -3.13 -27.26 -10.88
C PRO A 228 -3.59 -25.88 -11.33
N ILE A 229 -4.27 -25.79 -12.48
CA ILE A 229 -4.69 -24.51 -13.05
C ILE A 229 -5.68 -23.79 -12.11
N GLU A 230 -6.44 -24.55 -11.33
CA GLU A 230 -7.40 -24.07 -10.33
C GLU A 230 -6.72 -23.33 -9.17
N GLU A 231 -5.41 -23.47 -9.00
CA GLU A 231 -4.63 -22.78 -7.97
C GLU A 231 -3.90 -21.53 -8.51
N CYS A 232 -4.09 -21.15 -9.78
CA CYS A 232 -3.35 -20.03 -10.38
C CYS A 232 -3.75 -18.65 -9.82
N GLY A 233 -4.96 -18.53 -9.27
CA GLY A 233 -5.46 -17.30 -8.64
C GLY A 233 -5.82 -16.18 -9.63
N TYR A 234 -5.98 -16.49 -10.91
CA TYR A 234 -6.55 -15.57 -11.91
C TYR A 234 -7.93 -16.07 -12.33
N TRP A 235 -8.80 -15.16 -12.77
CA TRP A 235 -10.11 -15.50 -13.32
C TRP A 235 -10.02 -16.64 -14.36
N PRO A 236 -10.88 -17.68 -14.31
CA PRO A 236 -12.01 -17.89 -13.40
C PRO A 236 -11.66 -18.66 -12.11
N TYR A 237 -10.37 -18.87 -11.83
CA TYR A 237 -9.84 -19.65 -10.70
C TYR A 237 -9.34 -18.75 -9.54
N GLU A 238 -9.89 -17.54 -9.45
CA GLU A 238 -9.71 -16.70 -8.27
C GLU A 238 -10.28 -17.41 -7.04
N LYS A 239 -9.65 -17.22 -5.89
CA LYS A 239 -10.14 -17.77 -4.63
C LYS A 239 -11.52 -17.18 -4.36
N GLU A 240 -12.50 -18.04 -4.02
CA GLU A 240 -13.79 -17.57 -3.53
C GLU A 240 -13.60 -16.63 -2.34
N GLU A 241 -14.35 -15.54 -2.36
CA GLU A 241 -14.31 -14.53 -1.34
C GLU A 241 -14.76 -15.12 0.02
N SER A 242 -13.97 -14.87 1.06
CA SER A 242 -14.34 -15.27 2.42
C SER A 242 -14.99 -14.12 3.19
N TYR A 243 -16.00 -14.45 4.00
CA TYR A 243 -16.80 -13.48 4.76
C TYR A 243 -16.62 -13.72 6.25
N GLU A 244 -16.39 -12.63 6.96
CA GLU A 244 -16.18 -12.65 8.40
C GLU A 244 -17.50 -12.64 9.18
N ASP A 245 -17.46 -13.17 10.39
CA ASP A 245 -18.56 -13.07 11.36
C ASP A 245 -18.32 -11.89 12.32
N PHE A 246 -19.36 -11.12 12.59
CA PHE A 246 -19.35 -9.97 13.49
C PHE A 246 -20.35 -10.15 14.63
N ILE A 247 -20.05 -9.53 15.77
CA ILE A 247 -20.91 -9.39 16.94
C ILE A 247 -22.13 -8.55 16.55
N ILE A 248 -23.31 -9.15 16.65
CA ILE A 248 -24.61 -8.52 16.37
C ILE A 248 -25.44 -8.27 17.64
N GLY A 249 -24.96 -8.73 18.80
CA GLY A 249 -25.65 -8.59 20.08
C GLY A 249 -25.09 -9.53 21.15
N VAL A 250 -25.84 -9.65 22.23
CA VAL A 250 -25.55 -10.57 23.35
C VAL A 250 -26.77 -11.44 23.64
N ASP A 251 -26.54 -12.68 24.03
CA ASP A 251 -27.59 -13.60 24.46
C ASP A 251 -28.06 -13.34 25.90
N GLU A 252 -29.03 -14.12 26.37
CA GLU A 252 -29.58 -14.03 27.73
C GLU A 252 -28.55 -14.30 28.84
N PHE A 253 -27.40 -14.89 28.51
CA PHE A 253 -26.30 -15.18 29.41
C PHE A 253 -25.15 -14.15 29.30
N GLY A 254 -25.31 -13.12 28.47
CA GLY A 254 -24.30 -12.10 28.23
C GLY A 254 -23.16 -12.54 27.32
N LYS A 255 -23.34 -13.64 26.56
CA LYS A 255 -22.36 -14.09 25.57
C LYS A 255 -22.63 -13.44 24.22
N GLU A 256 -21.56 -13.01 23.55
CA GLU A 256 -21.61 -12.41 22.22
C GLU A 256 -22.25 -13.36 21.19
N ILE A 257 -23.19 -12.82 20.41
CA ILE A 257 -23.81 -13.49 19.27
C ILE A 257 -23.11 -13.02 18.00
N PHE A 258 -22.62 -13.96 17.21
CA PHE A 258 -21.93 -13.69 15.95
C PHE A 258 -22.82 -14.04 14.75
N ASN A 259 -22.69 -13.28 13.66
CA ASN A 259 -23.28 -13.64 12.38
C ASN A 259 -22.42 -13.18 11.21
N THR A 260 -22.53 -13.87 10.09
CA THR A 260 -21.78 -13.59 8.87
C THR A 260 -22.18 -12.26 8.26
N CYS A 261 -21.23 -11.51 7.72
CA CYS A 261 -21.51 -10.33 6.90
C CYS A 261 -21.91 -10.66 5.46
N ASN A 262 -21.89 -11.94 5.04
CA ASN A 262 -22.21 -12.33 3.67
C ASN A 262 -23.66 -11.93 3.29
N PRO A 263 -23.85 -10.98 2.34
CA PRO A 263 -25.17 -10.49 1.96
C PRO A 263 -26.15 -11.60 1.51
N ASP A 264 -25.65 -12.64 0.84
CA ASP A 264 -26.48 -13.73 0.31
C ASP A 264 -27.03 -14.64 1.42
N LYS A 265 -26.45 -14.56 2.62
CA LYS A 265 -26.88 -15.33 3.80
C LYS A 265 -27.72 -14.53 4.78
N LEU A 266 -27.94 -13.24 4.52
CA LEU A 266 -28.70 -12.33 5.38
C LEU A 266 -30.16 -12.23 4.95
N ASN A 267 -31.03 -11.85 5.90
CA ASN A 267 -32.41 -11.52 5.62
C ASN A 267 -32.52 -10.13 4.98
N ASN A 268 -33.51 -9.92 4.11
CA ASN A 268 -33.79 -8.61 3.51
C ASN A 268 -35.29 -8.33 3.41
N TYR A 269 -35.64 -7.09 3.08
CA TYR A 269 -37.05 -6.67 2.89
C TYR A 269 -37.73 -7.31 1.67
N PHE A 270 -37.04 -8.16 0.91
CA PHE A 270 -37.54 -8.84 -0.29
C PHE A 270 -37.77 -10.34 -0.08
N GLY A 271 -37.59 -10.84 1.15
CA GLY A 271 -37.94 -12.21 1.55
C GLY A 271 -36.82 -13.25 1.48
N ALA A 272 -35.56 -12.84 1.31
CA ALA A 272 -34.42 -13.76 1.44
C ALA A 272 -34.21 -14.18 2.90
N ASN A 273 -33.78 -15.43 3.14
CA ASN A 273 -33.33 -15.96 4.44
C ASN A 273 -34.13 -15.47 5.67
N PRO A 274 -35.44 -15.75 5.78
CA PRO A 274 -36.31 -15.13 6.79
C PRO A 274 -35.88 -15.37 8.25
N ASP A 275 -35.17 -16.46 8.52
CA ASP A 275 -34.67 -16.82 9.85
C ASP A 275 -33.27 -16.24 10.17
N ALA A 276 -32.61 -15.59 9.20
CA ALA A 276 -31.31 -14.95 9.39
C ALA A 276 -31.46 -13.50 9.94
N PRO A 277 -30.39 -12.93 10.53
CA PRO A 277 -30.37 -11.51 10.86
C PRO A 277 -30.59 -10.64 9.63
N MET A 278 -31.22 -9.48 9.85
CA MET A 278 -31.52 -8.54 8.79
C MET A 278 -30.26 -7.86 8.25
N TYR A 279 -30.22 -7.59 6.95
CA TYR A 279 -29.11 -6.95 6.25
C TYR A 279 -28.65 -5.65 6.94
N LEU A 280 -29.61 -4.79 7.34
CA LEU A 280 -29.37 -3.53 8.04
C LEU A 280 -29.29 -3.71 9.57
N THR A 281 -28.93 -4.91 10.06
CA THR A 281 -28.55 -5.08 11.47
C THR A 281 -27.32 -4.20 11.73
N PRO A 282 -27.39 -3.20 12.63
CA PRO A 282 -26.24 -2.37 12.93
C PRO A 282 -25.21 -3.15 13.75
N VAL A 283 -23.95 -3.07 13.34
CA VAL A 283 -22.79 -3.62 14.04
C VAL A 283 -21.81 -2.51 14.38
N PHE A 284 -21.18 -2.62 15.54
CA PHE A 284 -20.47 -1.50 16.17
C PHE A 284 -18.97 -1.77 16.28
N PHE A 285 -18.21 -0.70 16.19
CA PHE A 285 -16.75 -0.72 16.21
C PHE A 285 -16.20 0.39 17.10
N LYS A 286 -15.07 0.13 17.73
CA LYS A 286 -14.26 1.20 18.33
C LYS A 286 -13.83 2.19 17.24
N ARG A 287 -13.84 3.49 17.53
CA ARG A 287 -13.41 4.54 16.60
C ARG A 287 -11.99 4.35 16.07
N ASP A 288 -11.14 3.68 16.85
CA ASP A 288 -9.77 3.30 16.45
C ASP A 288 -9.70 2.52 15.13
N VAL A 289 -10.80 1.90 14.67
CA VAL A 289 -10.88 1.28 13.33
C VAL A 289 -10.58 2.28 12.21
N LEU A 290 -10.82 3.57 12.44
CA LEU A 290 -10.56 4.61 11.45
C LEU A 290 -9.09 5.08 11.43
N GLN A 291 -8.27 4.67 12.41
CA GLN A 291 -6.89 5.13 12.58
C GLN A 291 -6.00 4.76 11.40
N LYS A 292 -6.22 3.60 10.78
CA LYS A 292 -5.50 3.17 9.57
C LYS A 292 -5.73 4.14 8.41
N TYR A 293 -6.98 4.55 8.21
CA TYR A 293 -7.39 5.34 7.05
C TYR A 293 -6.90 6.79 7.13
N VAL A 294 -6.99 7.42 8.30
CA VAL A 294 -6.48 8.80 8.49
C VAL A 294 -4.95 8.92 8.33
N ASN A 295 -4.22 7.82 8.52
CA ASN A 295 -2.76 7.80 8.41
C ASN A 295 -2.27 7.65 6.97
N LYS A 296 -3.16 7.39 6.00
CA LYS A 296 -2.86 7.28 4.58
C LYS A 296 -3.84 8.14 3.75
N PRO A 297 -3.86 9.48 3.93
CA PRO A 297 -4.80 10.38 3.24
C PRO A 297 -4.63 10.41 1.72
N GLU A 298 -3.52 9.90 1.20
CA GLU A 298 -3.29 9.68 -0.23
C GLU A 298 -4.10 8.50 -0.81
N LEU A 299 -4.60 7.60 0.04
CA LEU A 299 -5.42 6.45 -0.36
C LEU A 299 -6.85 6.53 0.15
N TYR A 300 -7.07 7.04 1.36
CA TYR A 300 -8.38 6.98 1.99
C TYR A 300 -8.96 8.35 2.28
N GLU A 301 -10.28 8.41 2.20
CA GLU A 301 -11.05 9.60 2.54
C GLU A 301 -12.18 9.22 3.50
N ILE A 302 -12.31 10.00 4.57
CA ILE A 302 -13.39 9.88 5.57
C ILE A 302 -14.22 11.15 5.50
N ARG A 303 -15.52 11.01 5.29
CA ARG A 303 -16.50 12.09 5.23
C ARG A 303 -17.62 11.86 6.23
N ASP A 304 -18.52 12.83 6.33
CA ASP A 304 -19.82 12.64 6.97
C ASP A 304 -20.54 11.44 6.31
N GLY A 305 -20.73 10.36 7.08
CA GLY A 305 -21.44 9.18 6.62
C GLY A 305 -20.65 8.17 5.78
N TYR A 306 -19.39 8.44 5.40
CA TYR A 306 -18.75 7.65 4.34
C TYR A 306 -17.25 7.45 4.52
N LEU A 307 -16.76 6.25 4.21
CA LEU A 307 -15.34 5.91 4.10
C LEU A 307 -15.05 5.35 2.70
N SER A 308 -13.95 5.78 2.09
CA SER A 308 -13.55 5.23 0.79
C SER A 308 -12.04 5.01 0.66
N CYS A 309 -11.68 4.09 -0.23
CA CYS A 309 -10.33 3.90 -0.74
C CYS A 309 -10.32 4.28 -2.22
N GLN A 310 -10.05 5.55 -2.51
CA GLN A 310 -10.10 6.12 -3.86
C GLN A 310 -11.36 5.62 -4.62
N SER A 311 -11.17 5.02 -5.80
CA SER A 311 -12.23 4.41 -6.59
C SER A 311 -12.32 2.89 -6.44
N LEU A 312 -11.54 2.28 -5.53
CA LEU A 312 -11.51 0.82 -5.36
C LEU A 312 -12.75 0.33 -4.62
N TRP A 313 -13.10 1.01 -3.53
CA TRP A 313 -14.29 0.71 -2.76
C TRP A 313 -14.69 1.91 -1.89
N GLY A 314 -15.92 1.90 -1.42
CA GLY A 314 -16.39 2.81 -0.38
C GLY A 314 -17.60 2.24 0.32
N ILE A 315 -17.75 2.61 1.59
CA ILE A 315 -18.76 2.07 2.50
C ILE A 315 -19.42 3.21 3.28
N GLU A 316 -20.73 3.12 3.41
CA GLU A 316 -21.51 3.99 4.29
C GLU A 316 -21.25 3.61 5.75
N ILE A 317 -20.91 4.59 6.57
CA ILE A 317 -20.60 4.43 7.98
C ILE A 317 -21.41 5.43 8.81
N ASP A 318 -21.94 4.98 9.93
CA ASP A 318 -22.45 5.88 10.95
C ASP A 318 -21.30 6.32 11.87
N ASN A 319 -20.75 7.49 11.57
CA ASN A 319 -19.72 8.16 12.36
C ASN A 319 -20.27 9.30 13.24
N HIS A 320 -21.58 9.30 13.52
CA HIS A 320 -22.28 10.31 14.33
C HIS A 320 -22.37 9.98 15.82
N HIS A 321 -21.87 8.81 16.21
CA HIS A 321 -21.65 8.46 17.61
C HIS A 321 -20.29 8.96 18.07
N LYS A 322 -20.26 9.48 19.31
CA LYS A 322 -19.04 10.02 19.90
C LYS A 322 -17.98 8.96 20.18
N ASN A 323 -18.39 7.74 20.55
CA ASN A 323 -17.48 6.71 21.09
C ASN A 323 -17.33 5.49 20.18
N CYS A 324 -18.19 5.32 19.18
CA CYS A 324 -18.18 4.18 18.28
C CYS A 324 -18.45 4.61 16.84
N ILE A 325 -18.27 3.65 15.92
CA ILE A 325 -18.72 3.70 14.54
C ILE A 325 -19.72 2.56 14.37
N ALA A 326 -20.84 2.79 13.70
CA ALA A 326 -21.76 1.73 13.32
C ALA A 326 -21.78 1.52 11.81
N VAL A 327 -21.98 0.29 11.37
CA VAL A 327 -22.11 -0.08 9.95
C VAL A 327 -23.21 -1.13 9.85
N TYR A 328 -23.91 -1.21 8.74
CA TYR A 328 -24.84 -2.29 8.50
C TYR A 328 -24.09 -3.58 8.16
N LEU A 329 -24.52 -4.70 8.77
CA LEU A 329 -23.85 -6.00 8.64
C LEU A 329 -23.67 -6.43 7.17
N GLY A 330 -24.68 -6.21 6.34
CA GLY A 330 -24.60 -6.53 4.92
C GLY A 330 -23.66 -5.62 4.11
N ASP A 331 -23.55 -4.34 4.48
CA ASP A 331 -22.65 -3.40 3.79
C ASP A 331 -21.18 -3.77 4.04
N LEU A 332 -20.84 -4.29 5.24
CA LEU A 332 -19.49 -4.83 5.49
C LEU A 332 -19.13 -5.94 4.51
N GLY A 333 -20.06 -6.85 4.22
CA GLY A 333 -19.83 -7.94 3.28
C GLY A 333 -19.77 -7.45 1.84
N ARG A 334 -20.68 -6.56 1.45
CA ARG A 334 -20.81 -6.08 0.07
C ARG A 334 -19.69 -5.14 -0.34
N ASP A 335 -19.30 -4.23 0.54
CA ASP A 335 -18.54 -3.03 0.14
C ASP A 335 -17.06 -3.05 0.58
N LEU A 336 -16.68 -3.86 1.59
CA LEU A 336 -15.29 -3.96 2.02
C LEU A 336 -14.60 -5.20 1.44
N PRO A 337 -13.36 -5.11 0.92
CA PRO A 337 -12.57 -6.28 0.56
C PRO A 337 -12.28 -7.22 1.76
N GLU A 338 -11.99 -8.50 1.49
CA GLU A 338 -11.70 -9.53 2.53
C GLU A 338 -10.71 -9.05 3.59
N SER A 339 -9.59 -8.46 3.16
CA SER A 339 -8.55 -7.95 4.09
C SER A 339 -9.03 -6.79 4.98
N GLU A 340 -9.96 -5.96 4.50
CA GLU A 340 -10.56 -4.89 5.30
C GLU A 340 -11.56 -5.48 6.30
N ARG A 341 -12.39 -6.46 5.90
CA ARG A 341 -13.31 -7.13 6.84
C ARG A 341 -12.58 -7.76 8.01
N VAL A 342 -11.44 -8.42 7.76
CA VAL A 342 -10.56 -8.98 8.80
C VAL A 342 -10.04 -7.87 9.73
N TYR A 343 -9.63 -6.73 9.17
CA TYR A 343 -9.19 -5.57 9.96
C TYR A 343 -10.32 -5.03 10.85
N TRP A 344 -11.51 -4.80 10.29
CA TRP A 344 -12.68 -4.30 11.02
C TRP A 344 -13.12 -5.25 12.14
N LYS A 345 -13.06 -6.56 11.91
CA LYS A 345 -13.39 -7.58 12.91
C LYS A 345 -12.60 -7.40 14.21
N SER A 346 -11.34 -6.95 14.13
CA SER A 346 -10.50 -6.74 15.32
C SER A 346 -10.94 -5.56 16.22
N TYR A 347 -11.80 -4.68 15.70
CA TYR A 347 -12.35 -3.52 16.42
C TYR A 347 -13.83 -3.65 16.75
N ASN A 348 -14.45 -4.76 16.37
CA ASN A 348 -15.87 -5.01 16.59
C ASN A 348 -16.17 -5.14 18.09
N ILE A 349 -17.25 -4.52 18.53
CA ILE A 349 -17.70 -4.45 19.92
C ILE A 349 -19.21 -4.70 19.98
N VAL A 350 -19.69 -5.08 21.17
CA VAL A 350 -21.13 -5.11 21.45
C VAL A 350 -21.68 -3.69 21.36
N GLY A 351 -22.75 -3.51 20.57
CA GLY A 351 -23.49 -2.25 20.51
C GLY A 351 -24.33 -2.03 21.76
N GLU A 352 -24.19 -0.88 22.41
CA GLU A 352 -25.07 -0.44 23.51
C GLU A 352 -26.19 0.50 23.02
N GLU A 353 -25.99 1.12 21.86
CA GLU A 353 -26.92 2.08 21.24
C GLU A 353 -27.43 1.53 19.90
N GLY A 354 -28.53 2.06 19.38
CA GLY A 354 -28.90 1.86 17.98
C GLY A 354 -28.06 2.72 17.04
N VAL A 355 -28.40 2.74 15.75
CA VAL A 355 -27.86 3.77 14.83
C VAL A 355 -28.19 5.17 15.34
N SER A 356 -27.35 6.13 14.99
CA SER A 356 -27.49 7.51 15.39
C SER A 356 -28.79 8.09 14.85
N ARG A 357 -29.29 9.13 15.51
CA ARG A 357 -30.46 9.86 15.02
C ARG A 357 -30.25 10.39 13.60
N VAL A 358 -29.04 10.82 13.27
CA VAL A 358 -28.72 11.37 11.95
C VAL A 358 -28.83 10.27 10.89
N SER A 359 -28.17 9.13 11.09
CA SER A 359 -28.24 7.99 10.18
C SER A 359 -29.66 7.44 10.11
N PHE A 360 -30.37 7.28 11.22
CA PHE A 360 -31.76 6.83 11.20
C PHE A 360 -32.68 7.73 10.34
N GLN A 361 -32.51 9.05 10.45
CA GLN A 361 -33.29 10.01 9.68
C GLN A 361 -32.95 9.98 8.19
N ARG A 362 -31.67 9.80 7.84
CA ARG A 362 -31.22 9.70 6.45
C ARG A 362 -31.66 8.38 5.83
N ASP A 363 -31.34 7.27 6.48
CA ASP A 363 -31.44 5.92 5.91
C ASP A 363 -32.87 5.38 5.87
N PHE A 364 -33.66 5.67 6.91
CA PHE A 364 -35.02 5.11 7.05
C PHE A 364 -36.13 6.14 6.86
N CYS A 365 -35.88 7.41 7.14
CA CYS A 365 -36.91 8.46 7.04
C CYS A 365 -36.80 9.32 5.78
N ASN A 366 -35.71 9.18 5.00
CA ASN A 366 -35.43 10.01 3.82
C ASN A 366 -35.46 11.53 4.13
N ILE A 367 -34.88 11.91 5.28
CA ILE A 367 -34.77 13.31 5.72
C ILE A 367 -33.32 13.77 5.57
N PHE A 368 -33.12 14.86 4.83
CA PHE A 368 -31.83 15.55 4.79
C PHE A 368 -31.51 16.16 6.16
N THR A 369 -30.70 15.45 6.93
CA THR A 369 -30.25 15.87 8.27
C THR A 369 -28.77 16.22 8.24
N ALA A 370 -28.37 17.36 8.79
CA ALA A 370 -26.95 17.73 8.96
C ALA A 370 -26.31 16.95 10.12
N SER A 371 -24.99 16.71 10.03
CA SER A 371 -24.26 16.02 11.09
C SER A 371 -24.35 16.74 12.44
N ASN A 372 -24.45 15.95 13.51
CA ASN A 372 -24.34 16.40 14.89
C ASN A 372 -22.89 16.57 15.36
N MET A 373 -21.91 16.04 14.63
CA MET A 373 -20.49 16.02 15.00
C MET A 373 -19.81 17.36 14.71
N GLU A 374 -18.97 17.84 15.64
CA GLU A 374 -18.36 19.18 15.54
C GLU A 374 -17.28 19.28 14.45
N ASP A 375 -16.60 18.18 14.11
CA ASP A 375 -15.66 18.11 13.01
C ASP A 375 -16.33 18.17 11.63
N HIS A 376 -17.45 17.45 11.43
CA HIS A 376 -18.20 17.55 10.18
C HIS A 376 -18.73 18.99 9.97
N LYS A 377 -19.29 19.58 11.04
CA LYS A 377 -19.73 21.00 11.02
C LYS A 377 -18.58 21.94 10.69
N PHE A 378 -17.38 21.66 11.19
CA PHE A 378 -16.20 22.47 10.91
C PHE A 378 -15.85 22.46 9.43
N GLN A 379 -15.76 21.28 8.82
CA GLN A 379 -15.46 21.14 7.39
C GLN A 379 -16.49 21.89 6.54
N ASP A 380 -17.78 21.70 6.83
CA ASP A 380 -18.88 22.34 6.11
C ASP A 380 -18.84 23.87 6.25
N LEU A 381 -18.69 24.39 7.48
CA LEU A 381 -18.65 25.82 7.73
C LEU A 381 -17.41 26.48 7.12
N TYR A 382 -16.25 25.83 7.22
CA TYR A 382 -15.00 26.34 6.66
C TYR A 382 -15.07 26.45 5.14
N GLY A 383 -15.48 25.36 4.46
CA GLY A 383 -15.65 25.34 3.01
C GLY A 383 -16.70 26.35 2.53
N SER A 384 -17.83 26.43 3.24
CA SER A 384 -18.91 27.37 2.95
C SER A 384 -18.47 28.83 3.11
N LEU A 385 -17.75 29.16 4.19
CA LEU A 385 -17.26 30.51 4.48
C LEU A 385 -16.29 30.97 3.41
N ILE A 386 -15.27 30.18 3.07
CA ILE A 386 -14.23 30.58 2.11
C ILE A 386 -14.85 30.84 0.74
N LYS A 387 -15.72 29.94 0.28
CA LYS A 387 -16.39 30.07 -1.01
C LYS A 387 -17.19 31.38 -1.06
N GLN A 388 -18.07 31.60 -0.08
CA GLN A 388 -18.92 32.80 -0.05
C GLN A 388 -18.12 34.08 0.18
N TRP A 389 -17.03 34.01 0.94
CA TRP A 389 -16.14 35.15 1.16
C TRP A 389 -15.46 35.58 -0.13
N ASN A 390 -14.90 34.63 -0.89
CA ASN A 390 -14.31 34.91 -2.19
C ASN A 390 -15.35 35.49 -3.16
N GLU A 391 -16.56 34.92 -3.19
CA GLU A 391 -17.68 35.42 -4.02
C GLU A 391 -18.06 36.87 -3.67
N LYS A 392 -18.08 37.25 -2.39
CA LYS A 392 -18.44 38.60 -1.94
C LYS A 392 -17.33 39.63 -2.11
N TYR A 393 -16.10 39.27 -1.74
CA TYR A 393 -14.99 40.21 -1.60
C TYR A 393 -13.94 40.13 -2.72
N GLY A 394 -13.94 39.07 -3.53
CA GLY A 394 -12.98 38.86 -4.63
C GLY A 394 -11.58 38.44 -4.19
N TRP A 395 -11.41 38.03 -2.93
CA TRP A 395 -10.15 37.52 -2.38
C TRP A 395 -10.40 36.49 -1.27
N ASP A 396 -9.42 35.64 -0.97
CA ASP A 396 -9.59 34.56 0.01
C ASP A 396 -9.27 34.99 1.44
N LEU A 397 -10.21 34.80 2.37
CA LEU A 397 -9.98 35.03 3.81
C LEU A 397 -8.79 34.22 4.34
N TYR A 398 -8.74 32.94 3.92
CA TYR A 398 -7.65 32.02 4.16
C TYR A 398 -6.98 31.68 2.84
N LEU A 399 -5.65 31.80 2.79
CA LEU A 399 -4.87 31.36 1.64
C LEU A 399 -5.12 29.87 1.37
N PRO A 400 -5.32 29.46 0.10
CA PRO A 400 -5.41 28.05 -0.25
C PRO A 400 -4.17 27.28 0.22
N LEU A 401 -4.38 26.13 0.86
CA LEU A 401 -3.28 25.24 1.26
C LEU A 401 -2.59 24.65 0.02
N SER A 402 -1.27 24.47 0.08
CA SER A 402 -0.54 23.72 -0.96
C SER A 402 -0.97 22.26 -0.96
N ALA A 403 -0.71 21.53 -2.05
CA ALA A 403 -1.04 20.12 -2.16
C ALA A 403 -0.46 19.30 -0.99
N GLU A 404 0.76 19.61 -0.56
CA GLU A 404 1.47 18.94 0.53
C GLU A 404 0.89 19.27 1.91
N ASP A 405 0.11 20.34 2.06
CA ASP A 405 -0.52 20.75 3.31
C ASP A 405 -2.04 20.51 3.36
N GLN A 406 -2.66 20.02 2.26
CA GLN A 406 -4.10 19.71 2.21
C GLN A 406 -4.55 18.74 3.31
N TYR A 407 -3.67 17.81 3.71
CA TYR A 407 -3.95 16.87 4.80
C TYR A 407 -4.29 17.58 6.13
N ASN A 408 -3.82 18.82 6.34
CA ASN A 408 -4.15 19.58 7.54
C ASN A 408 -5.62 19.93 7.64
N LEU A 409 -6.30 20.17 6.51
CA LEU A 409 -7.74 20.39 6.53
C LEU A 409 -8.47 19.05 6.65
N THR A 410 -8.15 18.08 5.79
CA THR A 410 -8.91 16.83 5.70
C THR A 410 -8.79 15.94 6.94
N GLN A 411 -7.70 16.06 7.72
CA GLN A 411 -7.53 15.28 8.95
C GLN A 411 -8.22 15.87 10.19
N ILE A 412 -8.74 17.11 10.14
CA ILE A 412 -9.39 17.75 11.29
C ILE A 412 -10.63 16.95 11.66
N ARG A 413 -10.57 16.34 12.83
CA ARG A 413 -11.59 15.44 13.39
C ARG A 413 -11.57 15.46 14.90
N ILE A 414 -12.60 14.90 15.51
CA ILE A 414 -12.56 14.52 16.93
C ILE A 414 -11.59 13.32 17.09
N PRO A 415 -10.63 13.36 18.03
CA PRO A 415 -9.68 12.26 18.27
C PRO A 415 -10.38 10.91 18.43
N PHE A 416 -9.74 9.84 17.96
CA PHE A 416 -10.31 8.49 18.11
C PHE A 416 -10.13 7.94 19.53
N GLY A 417 -9.12 8.44 20.25
CA GLY A 417 -8.85 8.06 21.63
C GLY A 417 -8.05 9.11 22.41
N GLU A 418 -7.31 8.64 23.41
CA GLU A 418 -6.53 9.48 24.33
C GLU A 418 -5.07 9.71 23.90
N SER A 419 -4.76 9.55 22.62
CA SER A 419 -3.41 9.68 22.09
C SER A 419 -2.91 11.13 22.15
N GLN A 420 -1.82 11.38 22.89
CA GLN A 420 -1.20 12.72 22.93
C GLN A 420 -0.64 13.14 21.56
N PRO A 421 0.08 12.28 20.79
CA PRO A 421 0.53 12.63 19.45
C PRO A 421 -0.60 13.03 18.51
N GLU A 422 -1.72 12.29 18.53
CA GLU A 422 -2.90 12.60 17.72
C GLU A 422 -3.46 13.99 18.08
N PHE A 423 -3.67 14.24 19.37
CA PHE A 423 -4.15 15.54 19.85
C PHE A 423 -3.23 16.69 19.45
N ASP A 424 -1.91 16.53 19.63
CA ASP A 424 -0.91 17.53 19.25
C ASP A 424 -0.96 17.85 17.75
N GLN A 425 -1.13 16.81 16.91
CA GLN A 425 -1.22 16.93 15.46
C GLN A 425 -2.52 17.61 15.03
N LEU A 426 -3.65 17.29 15.65
CA LEU A 426 -4.94 17.94 15.37
C LEU A 426 -4.94 19.42 15.77
N VAL A 427 -4.34 19.77 16.92
CA VAL A 427 -4.14 21.17 17.33
C VAL A 427 -3.26 21.92 16.33
N LEU A 428 -2.16 21.29 15.87
CA LEU A 428 -1.29 21.88 14.84
C LEU A 428 -2.03 22.11 13.52
N ALA A 429 -2.79 21.12 13.07
CA ALA A 429 -3.55 21.18 11.82
C ALA A 429 -4.60 22.30 11.85
N LEU A 430 -5.34 22.41 12.95
CA LEU A 430 -6.35 23.46 13.13
C LEU A 430 -5.73 24.86 13.16
N VAL A 431 -4.57 25.03 13.80
CA VAL A 431 -3.82 26.31 13.77
C VAL A 431 -3.36 26.66 12.36
N LYS A 432 -2.83 25.70 11.60
CA LYS A 432 -2.43 25.93 10.21
C LYS A 432 -3.60 26.45 9.39
N VAL A 433 -4.77 25.83 9.54
CA VAL A 433 -5.99 26.13 8.78
C VAL A 433 -6.61 27.47 9.17
N LEU A 434 -6.73 27.78 10.47
CA LEU A 434 -7.45 28.96 10.96
C LEU A 434 -6.59 30.19 11.25
N ILE A 435 -5.27 30.02 11.42
CA ILE A 435 -4.38 31.09 11.89
C ILE A 435 -3.26 31.32 10.90
N ASP A 436 -2.45 30.30 10.61
CA ASP A 436 -1.28 30.47 9.74
C ASP A 436 -1.69 30.75 8.29
N SER A 437 -2.87 30.28 7.86
CA SER A 437 -3.43 30.52 6.53
C SER A 437 -4.15 31.86 6.40
N LEU A 438 -4.26 32.69 7.45
CA LEU A 438 -4.92 33.99 7.33
C LEU A 438 -4.26 34.85 6.24
N ASN A 439 -5.06 35.39 5.33
CA ASN A 439 -4.55 36.21 4.24
C ASN A 439 -4.22 37.64 4.71
N GLU A 440 -3.12 37.76 5.46
CA GLU A 440 -2.71 39.02 6.07
C GLU A 440 -2.54 40.16 5.06
N LYS A 441 -2.25 39.88 3.80
CA LYS A 441 -2.10 40.91 2.76
C LYS A 441 -3.41 41.65 2.49
N GLN A 442 -4.54 40.97 2.61
CA GLN A 442 -5.87 41.52 2.30
C GLN A 442 -6.58 42.10 3.54
N LEU A 443 -6.12 41.78 4.75
CA LEU A 443 -6.60 42.37 6.00
C LEU A 443 -6.07 43.81 6.20
N ILE A 444 -6.51 44.74 5.35
CA ILE A 444 -6.05 46.14 5.34
C ILE A 444 -6.72 46.94 6.46
N ILE A 445 -5.93 47.62 7.29
CA ILE A 445 -6.38 48.48 8.38
C ILE A 445 -6.19 49.95 7.95
N HIS A 446 -7.28 50.71 7.77
CA HIS A 446 -7.21 52.10 7.36
C HIS A 446 -6.91 53.03 8.54
N GLY A 447 -5.95 53.95 8.38
CA GLY A 447 -5.69 55.03 9.35
C GLY A 447 -4.57 54.80 10.37
N ASP A 448 -3.86 53.68 10.32
CA ASP A 448 -2.72 53.40 11.22
C ASP A 448 -1.42 53.30 10.39
N ALA A 449 -0.44 54.16 10.68
CA ALA A 449 0.85 54.17 9.99
C ALA A 449 1.59 52.85 10.26
N GLN A 450 1.86 52.07 9.22
CA GLN A 450 2.65 50.83 9.17
C GLN A 450 3.08 50.29 10.55
N THR A 451 2.17 49.60 11.22
CA THR A 451 2.54 48.77 12.36
C THR A 451 2.82 47.36 11.85
N ASP A 452 3.96 46.77 12.23
CA ASP A 452 4.41 45.40 11.88
C ASP A 452 3.53 44.31 12.55
N ILE A 453 2.22 44.54 12.61
CA ILE A 453 1.23 43.69 13.27
C ILE A 453 0.89 42.55 12.32
N LYS A 454 1.01 41.33 12.84
CA LYS A 454 0.85 40.08 12.10
C LYS A 454 -0.14 39.15 12.80
N GLY A 455 -0.61 38.16 12.06
CA GLY A 455 -1.49 37.09 12.50
C GLY A 455 -2.76 37.58 13.20
N ILE A 456 -3.08 36.95 14.33
CA ILE A 456 -4.31 37.18 15.10
C ILE A 456 -4.48 38.65 15.51
N SER A 457 -3.39 39.34 15.85
CA SER A 457 -3.45 40.75 16.23
C SER A 457 -3.82 41.65 15.06
N LYS A 458 -3.47 41.27 13.81
CA LYS A 458 -3.89 41.99 12.61
C LYS A 458 -5.36 41.76 12.33
N LEU A 459 -5.83 40.53 12.49
CA LEU A 459 -7.25 40.19 12.39
C LEU A 459 -8.07 40.98 13.42
N GLU A 460 -7.65 41.05 14.68
CA GLU A 460 -8.34 41.82 15.74
C GLU A 460 -8.49 43.30 15.36
N LYS A 461 -7.42 43.95 14.92
CA LYS A 461 -7.50 45.34 14.46
C LYS A 461 -8.38 45.50 13.21
N TRP A 462 -8.33 44.55 12.28
CA TRP A 462 -9.19 44.57 11.09
C TRP A 462 -10.67 44.48 11.48
N LEU A 463 -11.03 43.60 12.42
CA LEU A 463 -12.39 43.50 12.96
C LEU A 463 -12.83 44.82 13.60
N GLN A 464 -11.95 45.46 14.39
CA GLN A 464 -12.23 46.76 15.01
C GLN A 464 -12.44 47.87 13.98
N SER A 465 -11.61 47.94 12.94
CA SER A 465 -11.74 48.95 11.88
C SER A 465 -12.99 48.76 11.03
N ASN A 466 -13.57 47.56 11.00
CA ASN A 466 -14.85 47.28 10.35
C ASN A 466 -16.04 47.34 11.32
N GLU A 467 -15.85 47.93 12.51
CA GLU A 467 -16.89 48.13 13.53
C GLU A 467 -17.59 46.81 13.96
N ALA A 468 -16.88 45.69 13.86
CA ALA A 468 -17.40 44.39 14.24
C ALA A 468 -17.59 44.31 15.77
N VAL A 469 -18.72 43.76 16.22
CA VAL A 469 -19.08 43.62 17.64
C VAL A 469 -18.93 42.15 18.06
N GLY A 470 -18.52 41.89 19.30
CA GLY A 470 -18.49 40.54 19.87
C GLY A 470 -17.30 39.66 19.46
N TYR A 471 -16.27 40.24 18.84
CA TYR A 471 -15.08 39.49 18.40
C TYR A 471 -14.16 39.08 19.54
N GLU A 472 -14.26 39.70 20.73
CA GLU A 472 -13.26 39.60 21.81
C GLU A 472 -13.07 38.16 22.28
N ASN A 473 -14.16 37.41 22.43
CA ASN A 473 -14.12 36.01 22.84
C ASN A 473 -13.49 35.11 21.76
N HIS A 474 -13.75 35.40 20.48
CA HIS A 474 -13.17 34.66 19.37
C HIS A 474 -11.67 34.92 19.24
N ILE A 475 -11.23 36.18 19.34
CA ILE A 475 -9.81 36.53 19.35
C ILE A 475 -9.08 35.91 20.53
N LYS A 476 -9.70 35.93 21.73
CA LYS A 476 -9.15 35.24 22.90
C LYS A 476 -8.98 33.75 22.63
N PHE A 477 -10.00 33.09 22.07
CA PHE A 477 -9.92 31.68 21.70
C PHE A 477 -8.78 31.40 20.71
N LEU A 478 -8.64 32.17 19.63
CA LEU A 478 -7.56 31.98 18.66
C LEU A 478 -6.17 32.14 19.31
N ARG A 479 -6.02 33.10 20.22
CA ARG A 479 -4.76 33.29 20.99
C ARG A 479 -4.48 32.11 21.92
N ASP A 480 -5.50 31.61 22.62
CA ASP A 480 -5.39 30.45 23.49
C ASP A 480 -5.03 29.19 22.67
N LEU A 481 -5.63 28.99 21.49
CA LEU A 481 -5.32 27.91 20.56
C LEU A 481 -3.89 28.00 20.03
N GLN A 482 -3.45 29.19 19.60
CA GLN A 482 -2.06 29.42 19.18
C GLN A 482 -1.07 29.15 20.31
N LYS A 483 -1.43 29.51 21.55
CA LYS A 483 -0.62 29.23 22.74
C LYS A 483 -0.56 27.73 23.03
N LEU A 484 -1.68 27.01 22.88
CA LEU A 484 -1.73 25.55 23.03
C LEU A 484 -0.81 24.86 22.01
N ARG A 485 -0.86 25.27 20.74
CA ARG A 485 0.04 24.78 19.69
C ARG A 485 1.50 25.09 20.00
N SER A 486 1.84 26.36 20.23
CA SER A 486 3.24 26.78 20.41
C SER A 486 3.91 26.16 21.64
N THR A 487 3.19 26.01 22.75
CA THR A 487 3.75 25.41 23.98
C THR A 487 3.64 23.88 24.02
N GLY A 488 2.81 23.29 23.16
CA GLY A 488 2.51 21.85 23.13
C GLY A 488 3.15 21.11 21.96
N SER A 489 2.64 21.32 20.75
CA SER A 489 3.08 20.64 19.52
C SER A 489 4.27 21.30 18.83
N GLY A 490 4.49 22.60 19.05
CA GLY A 490 5.59 23.37 18.46
C GLY A 490 6.89 23.37 19.28
N HIS A 491 6.82 23.22 20.59
CA HIS A 491 7.98 23.26 21.50
C HIS A 491 7.88 22.22 22.62
N ARG A 492 8.98 21.99 23.33
CA ARG A 492 9.01 21.10 24.49
C ARG A 492 7.99 21.56 25.54
N LYS A 493 7.06 20.65 25.89
CA LYS A 493 6.06 20.86 26.93
C LYS A 493 6.71 21.23 28.26
N GLY A 494 6.22 22.31 28.87
CA GLY A 494 6.73 22.87 30.12
C GLY A 494 5.63 23.58 30.91
N LYS A 495 6.01 24.47 31.84
CA LYS A 495 5.05 25.16 32.73
C LYS A 495 3.95 25.92 31.98
N GLU A 496 4.28 26.54 30.84
CA GLU A 496 3.30 27.27 30.04
C GLU A 496 2.29 26.34 29.35
N TYR A 497 2.74 25.14 28.94
CA TYR A 497 1.83 24.11 28.42
C TYR A 497 0.86 23.65 29.51
N SER A 498 1.32 23.41 30.73
CA SER A 498 0.44 23.02 31.84
C SER A 498 -0.62 24.09 32.13
N LYS A 499 -0.26 25.38 32.09
CA LYS A 499 -1.22 26.48 32.30
C LYS A 499 -2.30 26.52 31.22
N ILE A 500 -1.91 26.47 29.95
CA ILE A 500 -2.88 26.52 28.84
C ILE A 500 -3.72 25.23 28.78
N SER A 501 -3.11 24.09 29.09
CA SER A 501 -3.81 22.79 29.16
C SER A 501 -4.93 22.80 30.20
N ASN A 502 -4.68 23.38 31.38
CA ASN A 502 -5.71 23.56 32.40
C ASN A 502 -6.82 24.51 31.93
N ALA A 503 -6.48 25.56 31.18
CA ALA A 503 -7.49 26.49 30.62
C ALA A 503 -8.41 25.81 29.58
N PHE A 504 -7.91 24.79 28.88
CA PHE A 504 -8.71 23.93 27.99
C PHE A 504 -9.35 22.73 28.71
N GLY A 505 -9.09 22.52 30.00
CA GLY A 505 -9.66 21.43 30.78
C GLY A 505 -9.01 20.06 30.56
N LEU A 506 -7.79 19.99 30.00
CA LEU A 506 -7.08 18.73 29.73
C LEU A 506 -6.69 17.95 31.00
N SER A 507 -6.79 18.56 32.19
CA SER A 507 -6.57 17.89 33.47
C SER A 507 -7.82 17.19 34.01
N GLU A 508 -9.00 17.51 33.50
CA GLU A 508 -10.30 17.08 34.05
C GLU A 508 -11.15 16.32 33.03
N LYS A 509 -10.95 16.58 31.75
CA LYS A 509 -11.70 16.00 30.63
C LYS A 509 -10.82 15.12 29.76
N SER A 510 -11.46 14.21 29.02
CA SER A 510 -10.79 13.41 27.99
C SER A 510 -10.27 14.31 26.85
N LYS A 511 -9.23 13.88 26.13
CA LYS A 511 -8.74 14.63 24.95
C LYS A 511 -9.81 14.71 23.87
N ILE A 512 -10.66 13.70 23.78
CA ILE A 512 -11.84 13.67 22.91
C ILE A 512 -12.77 14.85 23.24
N ASP A 513 -13.18 14.97 24.51
CA ASP A 513 -14.07 16.06 24.97
C ASP A 513 -13.45 17.44 24.78
N VAL A 514 -12.17 17.58 25.11
CA VAL A 514 -11.47 18.86 24.98
C VAL A 514 -11.39 19.27 23.51
N PHE A 515 -10.99 18.37 22.61
CA PHE A 515 -10.86 18.72 21.20
C PHE A 515 -12.22 18.97 20.54
N GLU A 516 -13.27 18.25 20.93
CA GLU A 516 -14.64 18.57 20.51
C GLU A 516 -15.04 20.01 20.93
N GLU A 517 -14.71 20.43 22.16
CA GLU A 517 -14.96 21.80 22.61
C GLU A 517 -14.13 22.83 21.83
N VAL A 518 -12.89 22.49 21.46
CA VAL A 518 -12.04 23.31 20.57
C VAL A 518 -12.71 23.47 19.20
N LEU A 519 -13.20 22.38 18.60
CA LEU A 519 -13.90 22.42 17.32
C LEU A 519 -15.19 23.23 17.41
N ARG A 520 -15.96 23.11 18.49
CA ARG A 520 -17.16 23.92 18.72
C ARG A 520 -16.84 25.41 18.74
N LYS A 521 -15.79 25.83 19.46
CA LYS A 521 -15.33 27.23 19.48
C LYS A 521 -14.82 27.71 18.11
N SER A 522 -14.17 26.83 17.35
CA SER A 522 -13.81 27.10 15.95
C SER A 522 -15.04 27.29 15.07
N ASN A 523 -16.06 26.44 15.20
CA ASN A 523 -17.33 26.55 14.50
C ASN A 523 -18.05 27.85 14.83
N ASP A 524 -18.06 28.25 16.09
CA ASP A 524 -18.64 29.50 16.53
C ASP A 524 -17.90 30.71 15.94
N PHE A 525 -16.57 30.65 15.83
CA PHE A 525 -15.79 31.68 15.14
C PHE A 525 -16.07 31.74 13.63
N LEU A 526 -16.14 30.60 12.94
CA LEU A 526 -16.47 30.56 11.51
C LEU A 526 -17.88 31.09 11.24
N LYS A 527 -18.86 30.73 12.09
CA LYS A 527 -20.22 31.29 12.04
C LYS A 527 -20.21 32.79 12.30
N TYR A 528 -19.44 33.26 13.28
CA TYR A 528 -19.30 34.68 13.56
C TYR A 528 -18.79 35.45 12.34
N MET A 529 -17.74 34.96 11.68
CA MET A 529 -17.21 35.57 10.47
C MET A 529 -18.24 35.58 9.35
N LYS A 530 -18.99 34.48 9.17
CA LYS A 530 -20.04 34.39 8.16
C LYS A 530 -21.17 35.39 8.43
N THR A 531 -21.74 35.39 9.64
CA THR A 531 -22.90 36.21 9.97
C THR A 531 -22.58 37.70 10.12
N THR A 532 -21.33 38.05 10.46
CA THR A 532 -20.95 39.47 10.59
C THR A 532 -20.61 40.10 9.25
N PHE A 533 -20.08 39.32 8.29
CA PHE A 533 -19.49 39.88 7.06
C PHE A 533 -20.14 39.40 5.78
N LEU A 534 -20.88 38.29 5.78
CA LEU A 534 -21.50 37.73 4.57
C LEU A 534 -23.01 37.89 4.56
N ASP A 535 -23.66 37.56 5.67
CA ASP A 535 -25.08 37.87 5.93
C ASP A 535 -25.28 39.38 6.08
#